data_AF-A0A956V064-F1
#
_entry.id   AF-A0A956V064-F1
#
_cell.length_a   1.000
_cell.length_b   1.000
_cell.length_c   1.000
_cell.angle_alpha   90.00
_cell.angle_beta   90.00
_cell.angle_gamma   90.00
#
_symmetry.space_group_name_H-M   'P 1'
#
loop_
_entity.id
_entity.type
_entity.pdbx_description
1 polymer ?
#
loop_
_entity_poly.entity_id
_entity_poly.type
_entity_poly.pdbx_seq_one_letter_code
_entity_poly.pdbx_strand_id
1 'polypeptide(L)'
;MQSSMLDSLLGENPRERIATGTLAAATVIVGASIVADGSPAKVLNGIAGLTWFASSGLFVLEGKARGSSTLQWVGITALTSVVAFVIKPSDIVLASIGFVPAAFLAGIRVKRDPMLWAKMIPALYLPLHIGTAVLKAAGRSALGMDASIRSEPPPTAAVVPFVMLAAAMVGGWLAIRVRGRVR
;
A
#
# COMPACT_ATOMS: atom_id res chain seq x y z
N MET A 1 25.44 14.51 -1.51
CA MET A 1 24.87 14.46 -0.15
C MET A 1 24.15 13.12 0.02
N GLN A 2 24.54 12.30 0.98
CA GLN A 2 23.74 11.13 1.37
C GLN A 2 22.53 11.64 2.16
N SER A 3 21.31 11.40 1.68
CA SER A 3 20.13 11.64 2.52
C SER A 3 20.16 10.69 3.71
N SER A 4 19.70 11.15 4.88
CA SER A 4 19.65 10.27 6.04
C SER A 4 18.68 9.11 5.76
N MET A 5 18.89 7.96 6.41
CA MET A 5 17.96 6.83 6.30
C MET A 5 16.53 7.25 6.67
N LEU A 6 16.38 8.14 7.65
CA LEU A 6 15.11 8.75 8.04
C LEU A 6 14.47 9.56 6.91
N ASP A 7 15.25 10.38 6.19
CA ASP A 7 14.73 11.14 5.04
C ASP A 7 14.26 10.21 3.92
N SER A 8 14.97 9.11 3.69
CA SER A 8 14.52 8.11 2.71
C SER A 8 13.19 7.48 3.15
N LEU A 9 13.10 7.01 4.40
CA LEU A 9 11.90 6.33 4.91
C LEU A 9 10.67 7.26 4.91
N LEU A 10 10.81 8.46 5.45
CA LEU A 10 9.69 9.41 5.55
C LEU A 10 9.39 10.07 4.20
N GLY A 11 10.40 10.38 3.42
CA GLY A 11 10.29 11.00 2.11
C GLY A 11 11.18 12.22 1.96
N GLU A 12 11.59 12.45 0.71
CA GLU A 12 12.56 13.50 0.37
C GLU A 12 11.91 14.89 0.39
N ASN A 13 10.61 14.97 0.08
CA ASN A 13 9.85 16.21 -0.01
C ASN A 13 8.70 16.25 1.03
N PRO A 14 8.21 17.44 1.41
CA PRO A 14 7.11 17.58 2.38
C PRO A 14 5.86 16.78 2.00
N ARG A 15 5.49 16.74 0.72
CA ARG A 15 4.32 15.98 0.25
C ARG A 15 4.47 14.48 0.48
N GLU A 16 5.66 13.93 0.21
CA GLU A 16 5.94 12.51 0.41
C GLU A 16 5.93 12.15 1.91
N ARG A 17 6.44 13.04 2.76
CA ARG A 17 6.39 12.89 4.22
C ARG A 17 4.95 12.88 4.73
N ILE A 18 4.13 13.81 4.25
CA ILE A 18 2.69 13.84 4.56
C ILE A 18 2.03 12.55 4.05
N ALA A 19 2.28 12.13 2.81
CA ALA A 19 1.71 10.89 2.27
C ALA A 19 2.06 9.65 3.11
N THR A 20 3.33 9.54 3.52
CA THR A 20 3.83 8.44 4.35
C THR A 20 3.23 8.49 5.75
N GLY A 21 3.20 9.67 6.38
CA GLY A 21 2.58 9.88 7.69
C GLY A 21 1.08 9.60 7.69
N THR A 22 0.36 10.04 6.66
CA THR A 22 -1.05 9.74 6.45
C THR A 22 -1.28 8.24 6.27
N LEU A 23 -0.40 7.53 5.54
CA LEU A 23 -0.50 6.08 5.41
C LEU A 23 -0.32 5.39 6.75
N ALA A 24 0.71 5.78 7.52
CA ALA A 24 0.95 5.24 8.85
C ALA A 24 -0.20 5.55 9.83
N ALA A 25 -0.81 6.73 9.74
CA ALA A 25 -2.00 7.05 10.51
C ALA A 25 -3.18 6.14 10.12
N ALA A 26 -3.39 5.89 8.82
CA ALA A 26 -4.43 4.96 8.38
C ALA A 26 -4.22 3.56 8.96
N THR A 27 -2.99 3.04 9.00
CA THR A 27 -2.73 1.71 9.59
C THR A 27 -3.07 1.64 11.07
N VAL A 28 -2.77 2.70 11.83
CA VAL A 28 -3.13 2.81 13.25
C VAL A 28 -4.65 2.85 13.45
N ILE A 29 -5.36 3.60 12.61
CA ILE A 29 -6.83 3.70 12.69
C ILE A 29 -7.49 2.36 12.33
N VAL A 30 -6.94 1.59 11.36
CA VAL A 30 -7.38 0.21 11.10
C VAL A 30 -7.16 -0.69 12.31
N GLY A 31 -5.99 -0.59 12.97
CA GLY A 31 -5.73 -1.33 14.20
C GLY A 31 -6.77 -1.00 15.29
N ALA A 32 -7.05 0.29 15.49
CA ALA A 32 -8.06 0.75 16.44
C ALA A 32 -9.48 0.29 16.08
N SER A 33 -9.83 0.26 14.78
CA SER A 33 -11.17 -0.18 14.34
C SER A 33 -11.42 -1.66 14.59
N ILE A 34 -10.38 -2.49 14.58
CA ILE A 34 -10.46 -3.93 14.85
C ILE A 34 -10.55 -4.23 16.34
N VAL A 35 -9.96 -3.39 17.19
CA VAL A 35 -10.06 -3.52 18.65
C VAL A 35 -11.39 -2.97 19.18
N ALA A 36 -12.00 -2.03 18.46
CA ALA A 36 -13.31 -1.50 18.79
C ALA A 36 -14.45 -2.44 18.34
N ASP A 37 -15.58 -2.37 19.03
CA ASP A 37 -16.80 -3.09 18.66
C ASP A 37 -17.93 -2.13 18.24
N GLY A 38 -18.90 -2.65 17.47
CA GLY A 38 -20.16 -1.96 17.18
C GLY A 38 -20.03 -0.72 16.30
N SER A 39 -20.72 0.36 16.69
CA SER A 39 -20.75 1.61 15.90
C SER A 39 -19.39 2.32 15.80
N PRO A 40 -18.59 2.46 16.88
CA PRO A 40 -17.24 3.00 16.80
C PRO A 40 -16.33 2.30 15.78
N ALA A 41 -16.37 0.97 15.72
CA ALA A 41 -15.60 0.19 14.74
C ALA A 41 -15.91 0.59 13.29
N LYS A 42 -17.20 0.76 12.96
CA LYS A 42 -17.66 1.17 11.63
C LYS A 42 -17.18 2.57 11.26
N VAL A 43 -17.26 3.52 12.20
CA VAL A 43 -16.79 4.89 11.99
C VAL A 43 -15.28 4.92 11.77
N LEU A 44 -14.52 4.25 12.65
CA LEU A 44 -13.06 4.16 12.53
C LEU A 44 -12.64 3.50 11.22
N ASN A 45 -13.32 2.45 10.79
CA ASN A 45 -13.03 1.80 9.50
C ASN A 45 -13.27 2.75 8.32
N GLY A 46 -14.36 3.52 8.33
CA GLY A 46 -14.62 4.56 7.32
C GLY A 46 -13.53 5.63 7.29
N ILE A 47 -13.12 6.14 8.46
CA ILE A 47 -12.03 7.12 8.59
C ILE A 47 -10.73 6.52 8.06
N ALA A 48 -10.37 5.32 8.49
CA ALA A 48 -9.16 4.62 8.04
C ALA A 48 -9.11 4.50 6.51
N GLY A 49 -10.22 4.09 5.90
CA GLY A 49 -10.36 4.04 4.45
C GLY A 49 -10.08 5.39 3.80
N LEU A 50 -10.78 6.45 4.23
CA LEU A 50 -10.60 7.80 3.70
C LEU A 50 -9.15 8.31 3.86
N THR A 51 -8.55 8.09 5.02
CA THR A 51 -7.15 8.44 5.30
C THR A 51 -6.20 7.70 4.36
N TRP A 52 -6.43 6.41 4.11
CA TRP A 52 -5.63 5.62 3.17
C TRP A 52 -5.77 6.11 1.72
N PHE A 53 -6.99 6.42 1.28
CA PHE A 53 -7.25 7.00 -0.04
C PHE A 53 -6.56 8.37 -0.20
N ALA A 54 -6.59 9.21 0.84
CA ALA A 54 -5.89 10.49 0.84
C ALA A 54 -4.36 10.31 0.69
N SER A 55 -3.77 9.36 1.43
CA SER A 55 -2.35 9.01 1.26
C SER A 55 -2.04 8.54 -0.17
N SER A 56 -2.88 7.67 -0.72
CA SER A 56 -2.76 7.17 -2.09
C SER A 56 -2.75 8.31 -3.10
N GLY A 57 -3.69 9.26 -2.96
CA GLY A 57 -3.76 10.46 -3.80
C GLY A 57 -2.49 11.31 -3.71
N LEU A 58 -1.97 11.54 -2.50
CA LEU A 58 -0.74 12.30 -2.30
C LEU A 58 0.48 11.63 -2.94
N PHE A 59 0.61 10.31 -2.81
CA PHE A 59 1.65 9.55 -3.51
C PHE A 59 1.49 9.67 -5.02
N VAL A 60 0.27 9.52 -5.56
CA VAL A 60 0.01 9.66 -6.99
C VAL A 60 0.40 11.05 -7.51
N LEU A 61 0.01 12.11 -6.78
CA LEU A 61 0.38 13.48 -7.11
C LEU A 61 1.90 13.68 -7.08
N GLU A 62 2.59 13.11 -6.09
CA GLU A 62 4.05 13.18 -6.01
C GLU A 62 4.73 12.44 -7.17
N GLY A 63 4.27 11.24 -7.50
CA GLY A 63 4.77 10.49 -8.66
C GLY A 63 4.59 11.27 -9.96
N LYS A 64 3.42 11.90 -10.15
CA LYS A 64 3.15 12.74 -11.33
C LYS A 64 4.08 13.96 -11.38
N ALA A 65 4.26 14.65 -10.25
CA ALA A 65 5.13 15.82 -10.15
C ALA A 65 6.60 15.48 -10.48
N ARG A 66 7.03 14.25 -10.21
CA ARG A 66 8.38 13.75 -10.55
C ARG A 66 8.53 13.22 -11.98
N GLY A 67 7.53 13.42 -12.83
CA GLY A 67 7.59 13.06 -14.25
C GLY A 67 7.54 11.55 -14.51
N SER A 68 6.80 10.81 -13.67
CA SER A 68 6.64 9.36 -13.83
C SER A 68 6.00 9.01 -15.19
N SER A 69 6.59 8.05 -15.91
CA SER A 69 6.12 7.63 -17.23
C SER A 69 4.90 6.72 -17.14
N THR A 70 4.14 6.64 -18.23
CA THR A 70 2.99 5.72 -18.36
C THR A 70 3.37 4.28 -18.06
N LEU A 71 4.55 3.82 -18.50
CA LEU A 71 5.01 2.46 -18.24
C LEU A 71 5.25 2.19 -16.75
N GLN A 72 5.75 3.19 -16.00
CA GLN A 72 5.91 3.05 -14.55
C GLN A 72 4.55 2.97 -13.85
N TRP A 73 3.56 3.75 -14.30
CA TRP A 73 2.19 3.66 -13.79
C TRP A 73 1.51 2.33 -14.09
N VAL A 74 1.68 1.82 -15.31
CA VAL A 74 1.18 0.49 -15.67
C VAL A 74 1.85 -0.58 -14.81
N GLY A 75 3.18 -0.51 -14.66
CA GLY A 75 3.95 -1.46 -13.86
C GLY A 75 3.54 -1.46 -12.39
N ILE A 76 3.44 -0.29 -11.74
CA ILE A 76 3.07 -0.21 -10.32
C ILE A 76 1.62 -0.68 -10.09
N THR A 77 0.71 -0.35 -11.02
CA THR A 77 -0.70 -0.75 -10.92
C THR A 77 -0.86 -2.25 -11.12
N ALA A 78 -0.16 -2.83 -12.10
CA ALA A 78 -0.17 -4.27 -12.34
C ALA A 78 0.42 -5.03 -11.14
N LEU A 79 1.57 -4.59 -10.64
CA LEU A 79 2.24 -5.22 -9.50
C LEU A 79 1.40 -5.13 -8.23
N THR A 80 0.82 -3.97 -7.95
CA THR A 80 -0.06 -3.79 -6.79
C THR A 80 -1.36 -4.58 -6.95
N SER A 81 -1.90 -4.70 -8.17
CA SER A 81 -3.08 -5.55 -8.43
C SER A 81 -2.80 -7.02 -8.15
N VAL A 82 -1.64 -7.54 -8.54
CA VAL A 82 -1.23 -8.92 -8.22
C VAL A 82 -1.15 -9.12 -6.71
N VAL A 83 -0.50 -8.18 -6.00
CA VAL A 83 -0.44 -8.18 -4.53
C VAL A 83 -1.85 -8.13 -3.92
N ALA A 84 -2.73 -7.25 -4.41
CA ALA A 84 -4.10 -7.09 -3.93
C ALA A 84 -4.99 -8.33 -4.16
N PHE A 85 -4.70 -9.09 -5.22
CA PHE A 85 -5.42 -10.31 -5.57
C PHE A 85 -4.92 -11.53 -4.78
N VAL A 86 -3.61 -11.65 -4.59
CA VAL A 86 -2.99 -12.83 -3.97
C VAL A 86 -2.97 -12.72 -2.45
N ILE A 87 -2.69 -11.53 -1.91
CA ILE A 87 -2.41 -11.35 -0.48
C ILE A 87 -3.70 -11.09 0.28
N LYS A 88 -4.03 -12.03 1.17
CA LYS A 88 -5.13 -11.88 2.12
C LYS A 88 -4.79 -10.80 3.17
N PRO A 89 -5.71 -9.87 3.49
CA PRO A 89 -5.50 -8.80 4.47
C PRO A 89 -5.26 -9.27 5.92
N SER A 90 -5.23 -10.58 6.17
CA SER A 90 -5.08 -11.21 7.49
C SER A 90 -3.79 -12.01 7.64
N ASP A 91 -3.01 -12.16 6.58
CA ASP A 91 -1.86 -13.06 6.54
C ASP A 91 -0.55 -12.26 6.58
N ILE A 92 0.06 -12.19 7.75
CA ILE A 92 1.30 -11.44 8.01
C ILE A 92 2.47 -12.01 7.19
N VAL A 93 2.54 -13.34 7.03
CA VAL A 93 3.60 -14.00 6.27
C VAL A 93 3.45 -13.65 4.80
N LEU A 94 2.23 -13.80 4.27
CA LEU A 94 1.93 -13.50 2.87
C LEU A 94 2.11 -12.00 2.56
N ALA A 95 1.74 -11.12 3.49
CA ALA A 95 2.03 -9.70 3.39
C ALA A 95 3.54 -9.41 3.32
N SER A 96 4.35 -10.04 4.18
CA SER A 96 5.80 -9.83 4.17
C SER A 96 6.43 -10.31 2.86
N ILE A 97 6.15 -11.55 2.46
CA ILE A 97 6.74 -12.14 1.24
C ILE A 97 6.17 -11.55 -0.05
N GLY A 98 5.03 -10.86 -0.01
CA GLY A 98 4.46 -10.22 -1.18
C GLY A 98 4.86 -8.74 -1.30
N PHE A 99 4.84 -7.98 -0.21
CA PHE A 99 5.17 -6.54 -0.24
C PHE A 99 6.67 -6.27 -0.33
N VAL A 100 7.54 -7.08 0.29
CA VAL A 100 9.00 -6.88 0.15
C VAL A 100 9.42 -7.04 -1.33
N PRO A 101 9.11 -8.14 -2.04
CA PRO A 101 9.55 -8.30 -3.43
C PRO A 101 8.83 -7.34 -4.38
N ALA A 102 7.54 -7.06 -4.16
CA ALA A 102 6.83 -6.08 -4.99
C ALA A 102 7.45 -4.69 -4.88
N ALA A 103 7.72 -4.21 -3.67
CA ALA A 103 8.37 -2.93 -3.46
C ALA A 103 9.82 -2.90 -3.98
N PHE A 104 10.56 -4.01 -3.81
CA PHE A 104 11.88 -4.16 -4.41
C PHE A 104 11.84 -4.06 -5.93
N LEU A 105 10.94 -4.81 -6.59
CA LEU A 105 10.75 -4.79 -8.03
C LEU A 105 10.34 -3.40 -8.53
N ALA A 106 9.42 -2.73 -7.84
CA ALA A 106 9.06 -1.35 -8.13
C ALA A 106 10.28 -0.43 -8.04
N GLY A 107 11.06 -0.54 -6.96
CA GLY A 107 12.24 0.29 -6.69
C GLY A 107 13.40 0.07 -7.66
N ILE A 108 13.65 -1.16 -8.14
CA ILE A 108 14.73 -1.41 -9.10
C ILE A 108 14.40 -0.93 -10.52
N ARG A 109 13.11 -0.92 -10.90
CA ARG A 109 12.67 -0.57 -12.25
C ARG A 109 12.57 0.94 -12.48
N VAL A 110 12.63 1.75 -11.43
CA VAL A 110 12.48 3.20 -11.50
C VAL A 110 13.86 3.86 -11.42
N LYS A 111 14.21 4.71 -12.40
CA LYS A 111 15.56 5.33 -12.41
C LYS A 111 15.75 6.32 -11.26
N ARG A 112 14.70 7.02 -10.85
CA ARG A 112 14.67 7.98 -9.73
C ARG A 112 13.73 7.46 -8.64
N ASP A 113 14.14 7.70 -7.40
CA ASP A 113 13.31 7.63 -6.18
C ASP A 113 12.69 6.27 -5.85
N PRO A 114 13.52 5.20 -5.74
CA PRO A 114 13.07 3.85 -5.46
C PRO A 114 12.17 3.72 -4.23
N MET A 115 12.40 4.52 -3.18
CA MET A 115 11.61 4.48 -1.95
C MET A 115 10.19 5.03 -2.12
N LEU A 116 10.01 6.07 -2.94
CA LEU A 116 8.69 6.60 -3.27
C LEU A 116 7.82 5.51 -3.90
N TRP A 117 8.36 4.83 -4.92
CA TRP A 117 7.67 3.77 -5.64
C TRP A 117 7.42 2.52 -4.79
N ALA A 118 8.34 2.20 -3.89
CA ALA A 118 8.14 1.15 -2.90
C ALA A 118 6.91 1.46 -2.01
N LYS A 119 6.83 2.67 -1.44
CA LYS A 119 5.71 3.10 -0.57
C LYS A 119 4.38 3.24 -1.32
N MET A 120 4.40 3.43 -2.64
CA MET A 120 3.20 3.41 -3.45
C MET A 120 2.49 2.06 -3.47
N ILE A 121 3.19 0.93 -3.34
CA ILE A 121 2.57 -0.41 -3.32
C ILE A 121 1.54 -0.53 -2.19
N PRO A 122 1.89 -0.33 -0.90
CA PRO A 122 0.91 -0.37 0.19
C PRO A 122 -0.10 0.77 0.10
N ALA A 123 0.27 1.96 -0.39
CA ALA A 123 -0.69 3.03 -0.58
C ALA A 123 -1.81 2.62 -1.55
N LEU A 124 -1.45 2.12 -2.74
CA LEU A 124 -2.39 1.73 -3.79
C LEU A 124 -3.13 0.40 -3.50
N TYR A 125 -2.70 -0.36 -2.50
CA TYR A 125 -3.32 -1.64 -2.16
C TYR A 125 -4.82 -1.51 -1.88
N LEU A 126 -5.23 -0.62 -0.97
CA LEU A 126 -6.65 -0.52 -0.59
C LEU A 126 -7.55 -0.09 -1.77
N PRO A 127 -7.24 0.98 -2.54
CA PRO A 127 -7.99 1.31 -3.74
C PRO A 127 -8.15 0.14 -4.73
N LEU A 128 -7.06 -0.58 -4.99
CA LEU A 128 -7.08 -1.69 -5.95
C LEU A 128 -7.80 -2.91 -5.38
N HIS A 129 -7.63 -3.22 -4.10
CA HIS A 129 -8.32 -4.30 -3.42
C HIS A 129 -9.84 -4.07 -3.44
N ILE A 130 -10.30 -2.86 -3.13
CA ILE A 130 -11.73 -2.49 -3.27
C ILE A 130 -12.19 -2.65 -4.72
N GLY A 131 -11.41 -2.18 -5.70
CA GLY A 131 -11.71 -2.38 -7.11
C GLY A 131 -11.89 -3.86 -7.47
N THR A 132 -10.99 -4.74 -7.01
CA THR A 132 -11.10 -6.19 -7.24
C THR A 132 -12.31 -6.80 -6.52
N ALA A 133 -12.63 -6.34 -5.32
CA ALA A 133 -13.80 -6.80 -4.57
C ALA A 133 -15.11 -6.42 -5.27
N VAL A 134 -15.20 -5.19 -5.78
CA VAL A 134 -16.34 -4.70 -6.57
C VAL A 134 -16.48 -5.50 -7.87
N LEU A 135 -15.38 -5.72 -8.61
CA LEU A 135 -15.40 -6.53 -9.83
C LEU A 135 -15.84 -7.97 -9.55
N LYS A 136 -15.34 -8.56 -8.46
CA LYS A 136 -15.73 -9.92 -8.04
C LYS A 136 -17.21 -9.98 -7.64
N ALA A 137 -17.72 -8.98 -6.94
CA ALA A 137 -19.13 -8.89 -6.57
C ALA A 137 -20.02 -8.75 -7.80
N ALA A 138 -19.65 -7.87 -8.75
CA ALA A 138 -20.36 -7.70 -10.02
C ALA A 138 -20.36 -8.99 -10.85
N GLY A 139 -19.21 -9.67 -10.95
CA GLY A 139 -19.11 -10.95 -11.65
C GLY A 139 -19.96 -12.05 -11.01
N ARG A 140 -20.03 -12.12 -9.67
CA ARG A 140 -20.90 -13.06 -8.97
C ARG A 140 -22.37 -12.77 -9.21
N SER A 141 -22.76 -11.50 -9.13
CA SER A 141 -24.13 -11.05 -9.42
C SER A 141 -24.55 -11.40 -10.85
N ALA A 142 -23.67 -11.18 -11.84
CA ALA A 142 -23.92 -11.54 -13.23
C ALA A 142 -24.08 -13.06 -13.46
N LEU A 143 -23.53 -13.88 -12.56
CA LEU A 143 -23.65 -15.34 -12.56
C LEU A 143 -24.77 -15.85 -11.65
N GLY A 144 -25.62 -14.98 -11.12
CA GLY A 144 -26.73 -15.35 -10.22
C GLY A 144 -26.30 -15.85 -8.84
N MET A 145 -25.07 -15.53 -8.41
CA MET A 145 -24.54 -15.91 -7.09
C MET A 145 -24.58 -14.73 -6.10
N ASP A 146 -24.88 -15.02 -4.84
CA ASP A 146 -24.85 -14.01 -3.79
C ASP A 146 -23.46 -13.38 -3.61
N ALA A 147 -23.43 -12.06 -3.45
CA ALA A 147 -22.21 -11.33 -3.12
C ALA A 147 -21.80 -11.64 -1.67
N SER A 148 -20.72 -12.39 -1.48
CA SER A 148 -20.15 -12.67 -0.15
C SER A 148 -19.16 -11.56 0.22
N ILE A 149 -19.55 -10.67 1.14
CA ILE A 149 -18.65 -9.73 1.81
C ILE A 149 -18.52 -10.18 3.27
N ARG A 150 -17.30 -10.52 3.71
CA ARG A 150 -17.05 -10.82 5.14
C ARG A 150 -17.07 -9.52 5.94
N SER A 151 -17.84 -9.50 7.02
CA SER A 151 -18.03 -8.35 7.90
C SER A 151 -17.08 -8.30 9.09
N GLU A 152 -16.44 -9.42 9.45
CA GLU A 152 -15.54 -9.50 10.61
C GLU A 152 -14.12 -9.92 10.19
N PRO A 153 -13.12 -9.04 10.36
CA PRO A 153 -11.73 -9.38 10.11
C PRO A 153 -11.13 -10.16 11.29
N PRO A 154 -10.19 -11.10 11.05
CA PRO A 154 -9.46 -11.76 12.13
C PRO A 154 -8.53 -10.77 12.86
N PRO A 155 -8.15 -11.01 14.12
CA PRO A 155 -7.30 -10.10 14.91
C PRO A 155 -5.97 -9.73 14.23
N THR A 156 -5.40 -10.64 13.45
CA THR A 156 -4.15 -10.40 12.70
C THR A 156 -4.26 -9.26 11.68
N ALA A 157 -5.47 -8.96 11.19
CA ALA A 157 -5.71 -7.88 10.24
C ALA A 157 -5.42 -6.48 10.85
N ALA A 158 -5.34 -6.36 12.18
CA ALA A 158 -4.98 -5.11 12.86
C ALA A 158 -3.53 -4.68 12.57
N VAL A 159 -2.64 -5.64 12.36
CA VAL A 159 -1.19 -5.38 12.23
C VAL A 159 -0.74 -5.48 10.76
N VAL A 160 -1.48 -6.19 9.91
CA VAL A 160 -1.12 -6.39 8.49
C VAL A 160 -0.88 -5.08 7.75
N PRO A 161 -1.71 -4.02 7.84
CA PRO A 161 -1.43 -2.72 7.23
C PRO A 161 -0.06 -2.14 7.57
N PHE A 162 0.33 -2.22 8.84
CA PHE A 162 1.64 -1.77 9.29
C PHE A 162 2.76 -2.63 8.71
N VAL A 163 2.59 -3.96 8.69
CA VAL A 163 3.54 -4.90 8.08
C VAL A 163 3.72 -4.61 6.60
N MET A 164 2.64 -4.33 5.85
CA MET A 164 2.71 -3.99 4.43
C MET A 164 3.58 -2.75 4.18
N LEU A 165 3.41 -1.70 4.99
CA LEU A 165 4.20 -0.49 4.89
C LEU A 165 5.68 -0.75 5.23
N ALA A 166 5.95 -1.43 6.34
CA ALA A 166 7.30 -1.77 6.76
C ALA A 166 8.02 -2.67 5.73
N ALA A 167 7.34 -3.71 5.26
CA ALA A 167 7.82 -4.62 4.21
C ALA A 167 8.15 -3.84 2.92
N ALA A 168 7.28 -2.92 2.51
CA ALA A 168 7.53 -2.10 1.34
C ALA A 168 8.78 -1.21 1.52
N MET A 169 8.94 -0.58 2.69
CA MET A 169 10.15 0.21 3.01
C MET A 169 11.42 -0.64 2.95
N VAL A 170 11.39 -1.87 3.48
CA VAL A 170 12.50 -2.82 3.37
C VAL A 170 12.81 -3.14 1.91
N GLY A 171 11.79 -3.43 1.09
CA GLY A 171 11.97 -3.68 -0.35
C GLY A 171 12.58 -2.48 -1.08
N GLY A 172 12.11 -1.26 -0.80
CA GLY A 172 12.67 -0.03 -1.36
C GLY A 172 14.12 0.21 -0.93
N TRP A 173 14.44 -0.03 0.34
CA TRP A 173 15.82 0.06 0.84
C TRP A 173 16.75 -0.95 0.17
N LEU A 174 16.31 -2.19 -0.01
CA LEU A 174 17.06 -3.21 -0.75
C LEU A 174 17.31 -2.78 -2.20
N ALA A 175 16.31 -2.19 -2.86
CA ALA A 175 16.46 -1.69 -4.23
C ALA A 175 17.51 -0.57 -4.32
N ILE A 176 17.54 0.35 -3.35
CA ILE A 176 18.59 1.38 -3.25
C ILE A 176 19.97 0.74 -3.13
N ARG A 177 20.13 -0.24 -2.22
CA ARG A 177 21.42 -0.92 -1.96
C ARG A 177 21.93 -1.68 -3.18
N VAL A 178 21.06 -2.41 -3.86
CA VAL A 178 21.44 -3.15 -5.08
C VAL A 178 21.87 -2.19 -6.18
N ARG A 179 21.15 -1.09 -6.39
CA ARG A 179 21.49 -0.12 -7.45
C ARG A 179 22.74 0.69 -7.14
N GLY A 180 23.00 1.00 -5.88
CA GLY A 180 24.22 1.69 -5.45
C GLY A 180 25.50 0.88 -5.66
N ARG A 181 25.40 -0.45 -5.83
CA ARG A 181 26.53 -1.33 -6.15
C ARG A 181 26.81 -1.49 -7.64
N VAL A 182 25.87 -1.06 -8.50
CA VAL A 182 25.94 -1.21 -9.97
C VAL A 182 26.36 0.12 -10.65
N ARG A 183 26.51 1.19 -9.87
CA ARG A 183 27.09 2.47 -10.29
C ARG A 183 28.54 2.53 -9.85
#